data_AF-A0A2G9U2P1-F1
#
_entry.id   AF-A0A2G9U2P1-F1
#
_cell.length_a   1.000
_cell.length_b   1.000
_cell.length_c   1.000
_cell.angle_alpha   90.00
_cell.angle_beta   90.00
_cell.angle_gamma   90.00
#
_symmetry.space_group_name_H-M   'P 1'
#
loop_
_entity.id
_entity.type
_entity.pdbx_description
1 polymer ?
#
loop_
_entity_poly.entity_id
_entity_poly.type
_entity_poly.pdbx_seq_one_letter_code
_entity_poly.pdbx_strand_id
1 'polypeptide(L)'
;EKMPLTTKNQMTIEKSPAYFHSKTAAERIRALNPAMKIIIVVRDPVMRAISDYTQSSSKRKMLGAMPTFEDMAVGNCAPWLKTNCSSKVGGVNVGWGAIRIGLYHKHMKRYIANFIDTKW
;
A
#
# COMPACT_ATOMS: atom_id res chain seq x y z
N GLU A 1 -8.75 -20.24 14.98
CA GLU A 1 -7.58 -20.30 15.89
C GLU A 1 -7.12 -18.90 16.28
N LYS A 2 -6.41 -18.78 17.42
CA LYS A 2 -5.74 -17.54 17.85
C LYS A 2 -4.24 -17.79 17.92
N MET A 3 -3.44 -16.73 17.74
CA MET A 3 -1.98 -16.81 17.90
C MET A 3 -1.62 -17.17 19.35
N PRO A 4 -0.67 -18.09 19.58
CA PRO A 4 -0.25 -18.46 20.94
C PRO A 4 0.45 -17.30 21.65
N LEU A 5 0.49 -17.37 22.98
CA LEU A 5 1.23 -16.40 23.81
C LEU A 5 2.73 -16.51 23.57
N THR A 6 3.40 -15.35 23.58
CA THR A 6 4.85 -15.24 23.38
C THR A 6 5.60 -15.37 24.71
N THR A 7 6.72 -16.09 24.74
CA THR A 7 7.57 -16.24 25.93
C THR A 7 8.56 -15.06 26.08
N LYS A 8 9.23 -14.96 27.23
CA LYS A 8 10.18 -13.86 27.54
C LYS A 8 11.32 -13.70 26.51
N ASN A 9 11.72 -14.78 25.85
CA ASN A 9 12.84 -14.79 24.90
C ASN A 9 12.37 -14.72 23.43
N GLN A 10 11.09 -14.48 23.19
CA GLN A 10 10.52 -14.41 21.85
C GLN A 10 10.03 -12.99 21.57
N MET A 11 10.10 -12.59 20.30
CA MET A 11 9.54 -11.34 19.81
C MET A 11 8.35 -11.66 18.91
N THR A 12 7.19 -11.11 19.25
CA THR A 12 6.00 -11.21 18.41
C THR A 12 6.10 -10.22 17.25
N ILE A 13 5.79 -10.67 16.03
CA ILE A 13 5.74 -9.81 14.84
C ILE A 13 4.38 -9.99 14.17
N GLU A 14 3.79 -8.89 13.75
CA GLU A 14 2.60 -8.85 12.90
C GLU A 14 2.96 -8.21 11.55
N LYS A 15 2.32 -8.64 10.47
CA LYS A 15 2.57 -8.11 9.12
C LYS A 15 1.28 -7.84 8.35
N SER A 16 0.86 -6.58 8.35
CA SER A 16 -0.25 -6.09 7.53
C SER A 16 0.21 -5.03 6.51
N PRO A 17 0.40 -5.39 5.22
CA PRO A 17 0.87 -4.46 4.19
C PRO A 17 -0.01 -3.21 4.03
N ALA A 18 -1.31 -3.35 4.28
CA ALA A 18 -2.28 -2.26 4.17
C ALA A 18 -2.04 -1.12 5.17
N TYR A 19 -1.32 -1.36 6.27
CA TYR A 19 -0.99 -0.31 7.23
C TYR A 19 -0.20 0.81 6.59
N PHE A 20 0.76 0.47 5.73
CA PHE A 20 1.68 1.46 5.16
C PHE A 20 0.95 2.60 4.45
N HIS A 21 -0.10 2.31 3.67
CA HIS A 21 -0.88 3.32 2.95
C HIS A 21 -2.18 3.74 3.67
N SER A 22 -2.39 3.30 4.93
CA SER A 22 -3.52 3.73 5.74
C SER A 22 -3.31 5.14 6.27
N LYS A 23 -4.38 5.94 6.31
CA LYS A 23 -4.31 7.31 6.83
C LYS A 23 -4.16 7.38 8.35
N THR A 24 -4.57 6.34 9.08
CA THR A 24 -4.68 6.33 10.55
C THR A 24 -3.81 5.28 11.24
N ALA A 25 -3.21 4.34 10.49
CA ALA A 25 -2.48 3.23 11.10
C ALA A 25 -1.26 3.70 11.91
N ALA A 26 -0.45 4.62 11.39
CA ALA A 26 0.75 5.09 12.08
C ALA A 26 0.44 5.67 13.48
N GLU A 27 -0.58 6.54 13.57
CA GLU A 27 -1.03 7.14 14.84
C GLU A 27 -1.54 6.07 15.81
N ARG A 28 -2.39 5.15 15.35
CA ARG A 28 -2.94 4.08 16.19
C ARG A 28 -1.87 3.11 16.70
N ILE A 29 -0.89 2.77 15.87
CA ILE A 29 0.24 1.92 16.27
C ILE A 29 1.07 2.64 17.34
N ARG A 30 1.35 3.94 17.18
CA ARG A 30 2.07 4.75 18.18
C ARG A 30 1.30 4.82 19.50
N ALA A 31 -0.01 5.02 19.43
CA ALA A 31 -0.88 5.07 20.61
C ALA A 31 -0.89 3.74 21.39
N LEU A 32 -0.80 2.61 20.69
CA LEU A 32 -0.70 1.29 21.31
C LEU A 32 0.65 1.07 21.99
N ASN A 33 1.75 1.38 21.29
CA ASN A 33 3.10 1.29 21.84
C ASN A 33 4.05 2.24 21.09
N PRO A 34 4.50 3.35 21.70
CA PRO A 34 5.39 4.30 21.04
C PRO A 34 6.80 3.73 20.80
N ALA A 35 7.20 2.68 21.52
CA ALA A 35 8.48 2.00 21.34
C ALA A 35 8.42 0.88 20.28
N MET A 36 7.29 0.70 19.59
CA MET A 36 7.13 -0.31 18.54
C MET A 36 8.13 -0.07 17.40
N LYS A 37 8.86 -1.12 17.00
CA LYS A 37 9.73 -1.07 15.83
C LYS A 37 8.91 -1.28 14.56
N ILE A 38 9.08 -0.40 13.58
CA ILE A 38 8.36 -0.45 12.31
C ILE A 38 9.32 -0.92 11.21
N ILE A 39 8.95 -1.98 10.50
CA ILE A 39 9.68 -2.47 9.34
C ILE A 39 8.86 -2.17 8.09
N ILE A 40 9.43 -1.42 7.15
CA ILE A 40 8.82 -1.11 5.86
C ILE A 40 9.67 -1.73 4.76
N VAL A 41 9.12 -2.72 4.06
CA VAL A 41 9.78 -3.35 2.92
C VAL A 41 9.26 -2.68 1.65
N VAL A 42 10.14 -2.00 0.94
CA VAL A 42 9.86 -1.37 -0.37
C VAL A 42 10.58 -2.12 -1.49
N ARG A 43 10.15 -1.87 -2.73
CA ARG A 43 10.80 -2.36 -3.94
C ARG A 43 10.60 -1.33 -5.05
N ASP A 44 11.09 -1.59 -6.25
CA ASP A 44 10.79 -0.73 -7.40
C ASP A 44 9.27 -0.50 -7.55
N PRO A 45 8.79 0.77 -7.60
CA PRO A 45 7.37 1.07 -7.58
C PRO A 45 6.64 0.63 -8.86
N VAL A 46 7.33 0.55 -10.00
CA VAL A 46 6.77 0.04 -11.27
C VAL A 46 6.56 -1.46 -11.15
N MET A 47 7.58 -2.20 -10.73
CA MET A 47 7.47 -3.64 -10.51
C MET A 47 6.40 -3.95 -9.45
N ARG A 48 6.32 -3.15 -8.38
CA ARG A 48 5.27 -3.25 -7.34
C ARG A 48 3.86 -3.12 -7.93
N ALA A 49 3.63 -2.11 -8.77
CA ALA A 49 2.34 -1.91 -9.43
C ALA A 49 1.95 -3.10 -10.33
N ILE A 50 2.89 -3.62 -11.12
CA ILE A 50 2.66 -4.79 -11.99
C ILE A 50 2.24 -6.01 -11.17
N SER A 51 2.92 -6.32 -10.07
CA SER A 51 2.54 -7.48 -9.24
C SER A 51 1.22 -7.31 -8.52
N ASP A 52 0.87 -6.09 -8.12
CA ASP A 52 -0.43 -5.77 -7.49
C ASP A 52 -1.57 -6.00 -8.51
N TYR A 53 -1.35 -5.57 -9.76
CA TYR A 53 -2.22 -5.89 -10.88
C TYR A 53 -2.34 -7.39 -11.12
N THR A 54 -1.23 -8.12 -11.21
CA THR A 54 -1.24 -9.57 -11.46
C THR A 54 -2.00 -10.32 -10.35
N GLN A 55 -1.80 -9.94 -9.09
CA GLN A 55 -2.56 -10.51 -7.97
C GLN A 55 -4.05 -10.19 -8.05
N SER A 56 -4.40 -8.97 -8.45
CA SER A 56 -5.80 -8.55 -8.60
C SER A 56 -6.47 -9.27 -9.78
N SER A 57 -5.75 -9.42 -10.89
CA SER A 57 -6.21 -10.12 -12.09
C SER A 57 -6.43 -11.60 -11.80
N SER A 58 -5.49 -12.28 -11.13
CA SER A 58 -5.63 -13.71 -10.80
C SER A 58 -6.86 -14.01 -9.94
N LYS A 59 -7.20 -13.13 -8.98
CA LYS A 59 -8.41 -13.26 -8.15
C LYS A 59 -9.70 -12.96 -8.92
N ARG A 60 -9.65 -12.05 -9.90
CA ARG A 60 -10.82 -11.66 -10.70
C ARG A 60 -11.07 -12.52 -11.93
N LYS A 61 -10.20 -13.46 -12.27
CA LYS A 61 -10.43 -14.42 -13.38
C LYS A 61 -11.79 -15.14 -13.28
N MET A 62 -12.33 -15.33 -12.07
CA MET A 62 -13.67 -15.91 -11.86
C MET A 62 -14.85 -14.96 -12.13
N LEU A 63 -14.61 -13.64 -12.25
CA LEU A 63 -15.64 -12.59 -12.33
C LEU A 63 -15.63 -11.81 -13.65
N GLY A 64 -14.69 -12.10 -14.55
CA GLY A 64 -14.59 -11.48 -15.89
C GLY A 64 -13.19 -10.99 -16.23
N ALA A 65 -13.00 -10.58 -17.50
CA ALA A 65 -11.73 -10.07 -18.00
C ALA A 65 -11.42 -8.68 -17.40
N MET A 66 -10.21 -8.54 -16.88
CA MET A 66 -9.67 -7.26 -16.45
C MET A 66 -9.08 -6.49 -17.65
N PRO A 67 -9.20 -5.15 -17.69
CA PRO A 67 -8.41 -4.33 -18.61
C PRO A 67 -6.92 -4.57 -18.43
N THR A 68 -6.11 -4.29 -19.46
CA THR A 68 -4.65 -4.46 -19.42
C THR A 68 -4.01 -3.56 -18.34
N PHE A 69 -2.77 -3.86 -17.99
CA PHE A 69 -2.03 -3.02 -17.04
C PHE A 69 -1.87 -1.61 -17.60
N GLU A 70 -1.50 -1.50 -18.87
CA GLU A 70 -1.28 -0.28 -19.62
C GLU A 70 -2.57 0.57 -19.66
N ASP A 71 -3.72 -0.06 -19.93
CA ASP A 71 -5.01 0.65 -19.93
C ASP A 71 -5.32 1.27 -18.56
N MET A 72 -5.02 0.56 -17.47
CA MET A 72 -5.26 1.06 -16.12
C MET A 72 -4.21 2.07 -15.65
N ALA A 73 -2.96 1.91 -16.08
CA ALA A 73 -1.83 2.72 -15.64
C ALA A 73 -1.72 4.04 -16.41
N VAL A 74 -1.89 4.00 -17.73
CA VAL A 74 -1.62 5.12 -18.65
C VAL A 74 -2.72 5.32 -19.70
N GLY A 75 -3.61 4.35 -19.91
CA GLY A 75 -4.69 4.41 -20.89
C GLY A 75 -5.68 5.54 -20.66
N ASN A 76 -6.46 5.88 -21.69
CA ASN A 76 -7.47 6.93 -21.60
C ASN A 76 -8.52 6.54 -20.55
N CYS A 77 -8.92 7.50 -19.72
CA CYS A 77 -9.86 7.33 -18.60
C CYS A 77 -11.27 6.93 -19.07
N ALA A 78 -11.40 5.75 -19.67
CA ALA A 78 -12.55 5.38 -20.45
C ALA A 78 -13.80 5.20 -19.57
N PRO A 79 -15.01 5.47 -20.09
CA PRO A 79 -16.25 5.35 -19.33
C PRO A 79 -16.57 3.95 -18.81
N TRP A 80 -15.91 2.87 -19.27
CA TRP A 80 -16.04 1.53 -18.69
C TRP A 80 -15.02 1.27 -17.58
N LEU A 81 -13.99 2.11 -17.48
CA LEU A 81 -12.97 2.12 -16.43
C LEU A 81 -13.41 3.00 -15.24
N LYS A 82 -14.74 3.08 -14.96
CA LYS A 82 -15.35 4.03 -13.98
C LYS A 82 -14.83 3.96 -12.56
N THR A 83 -13.97 3.01 -12.21
CA THR A 83 -13.59 2.83 -10.82
C THR A 83 -12.40 3.65 -10.34
N ASN A 84 -11.45 4.15 -11.17
CA ASN A 84 -10.25 4.80 -10.58
C ASN A 84 -9.47 5.81 -11.44
N CYS A 85 -9.99 6.36 -12.54
CA CYS A 85 -9.25 7.40 -13.28
C CYS A 85 -9.50 8.81 -12.71
N SER A 86 -9.34 8.95 -11.39
CA SER A 86 -9.71 10.18 -10.67
C SER A 86 -8.65 11.28 -10.75
N SER A 87 -7.42 10.95 -11.13
CA SER A 87 -6.31 11.90 -11.23
C SER A 87 -5.20 11.35 -12.14
N LYS A 88 -4.85 12.08 -13.20
CA LYS A 88 -3.68 11.81 -14.03
C LYS A 88 -2.61 12.89 -13.84
N VAL A 89 -1.35 12.48 -13.76
CA VAL A 89 -0.18 13.37 -13.72
C VAL A 89 0.80 12.87 -14.76
N GLY A 90 1.16 13.71 -15.74
CA GLY A 90 2.05 13.30 -16.84
C GLY A 90 1.55 12.06 -17.61
N GLY A 91 0.22 11.92 -17.77
CA GLY A 91 -0.40 10.76 -18.43
C GLY A 91 -0.61 9.53 -17.55
N VAL A 92 0.01 9.46 -16.37
CA VAL A 92 -0.06 8.32 -15.44
C VAL A 92 -1.24 8.45 -14.47
N ASN A 93 -2.04 7.40 -14.32
CA ASN A 93 -3.20 7.34 -13.43
C ASN A 93 -2.78 7.15 -11.96
N VAL A 94 -2.48 8.25 -11.27
CA VAL A 94 -2.09 8.23 -9.84
C VAL A 94 -3.26 7.95 -8.89
N GLY A 95 -4.50 7.96 -9.39
CA GLY A 95 -5.70 7.60 -8.63
C GLY A 95 -5.83 6.10 -8.39
N TRP A 96 -5.35 5.28 -9.31
CA TRP A 96 -5.41 3.82 -9.20
C TRP A 96 -4.58 3.28 -8.04
N GLY A 97 -5.16 2.38 -7.24
CA GLY A 97 -4.53 1.80 -6.06
C GLY A 97 -3.13 1.25 -6.31
N ALA A 98 -2.92 0.57 -7.44
CA ALA A 98 -1.64 -0.01 -7.80
C ALA A 98 -0.55 1.05 -8.08
N ILE A 99 -0.91 2.28 -8.46
CA ILE A 99 0.07 3.36 -8.61
C ILE A 99 0.16 4.15 -7.30
N ARG A 100 -0.99 4.48 -6.71
CA ARG A 100 -1.11 5.29 -5.48
C ARG A 100 -0.32 4.71 -4.30
N ILE A 101 -0.31 3.39 -4.13
CA ILE A 101 0.45 2.73 -3.06
C ILE A 101 1.97 2.84 -3.28
N GLY A 102 2.41 2.90 -4.55
CA GLY A 102 3.81 3.07 -4.95
C GLY A 102 4.38 4.47 -4.69
N LEU A 103 3.55 5.45 -4.34
CA LEU A 103 3.99 6.81 -3.98
C LEU A 103 4.55 6.86 -2.55
N TYR A 104 5.64 6.12 -2.30
CA TYR A 104 6.16 5.82 -0.96
C TYR A 104 6.39 7.06 -0.10
N HIS A 105 6.97 8.13 -0.67
CA HIS A 105 7.23 9.38 0.03
C HIS A 105 5.96 9.98 0.67
N LYS A 106 4.77 9.82 0.06
CA LYS A 106 3.51 10.35 0.61
C LYS A 106 3.08 9.60 1.87
N HIS A 107 3.31 8.30 1.90
CA HIS A 107 2.91 7.41 2.99
C HIS A 107 3.93 7.44 4.13
N MET A 108 5.21 7.45 3.79
CA MET A 108 6.33 7.45 4.74
C MET A 108 6.34 8.67 5.66
N LYS A 109 5.90 9.84 5.17
CA LYS A 109 5.75 11.07 5.99
C LYS A 109 4.96 10.83 7.28
N ARG A 110 3.90 10.02 7.25
CA ARG A 110 3.08 9.73 8.44
C ARG A 110 3.85 8.93 9.48
N TYR A 111 4.63 7.95 9.03
CA TYR A 111 5.44 7.10 9.91
C TYR A 111 6.62 7.88 10.49
N ILE A 112 7.29 8.72 9.70
CA ILE A 112 8.35 9.61 10.19
C ILE A 112 7.80 10.52 11.28
N ALA A 113 6.70 11.23 11.04
CA ALA A 113 6.09 12.12 12.03
C ALA A 113 5.63 11.40 13.33
N ASN A 114 5.32 10.10 13.25
CA ASN A 114 4.85 9.33 14.40
C ASN A 114 5.95 8.54 15.12
N PHE A 115 7.09 8.21 14.52
CA PHE A 115 8.08 7.33 15.13
C PHE A 115 9.51 7.87 15.13
N ILE A 116 9.77 8.96 14.40
CA ILE A 116 11.09 9.59 14.34
C ILE A 116 10.94 11.00 14.91
N ASP A 117 11.63 11.27 16.01
CA ASP A 117 11.71 12.64 16.54
C ASP A 117 12.53 13.48 15.56
N THR A 118 11.88 14.42 14.89
CA THR A 118 12.49 15.30 13.88
C THR A 118 13.12 16.49 14.58
N LYS A 119 14.13 16.20 15.42
CA LYS A 119 15.14 17.17 15.82
C LYS A 119 16.43 16.84 15.06
N TRP A 120 16.50 17.28 13.81
CA TRP A 120 17.77 17.44 13.10
C TRP A 120 18.03 18.93 12.99
#